data_AF-A0A6P0J033-F1
#
_entry.id   AF-A0A6P0J033-F1
#
_cell.length_a   1.000
_cell.length_b   1.000
_cell.length_c   1.000
_cell.angle_alpha   90.00
_cell.angle_beta   90.00
_cell.angle_gamma   90.00
#
_symmetry.space_group_name_H-M   'P 1'
#
loop_
_entity.id
_entity.type
_entity.pdbx_description
1 polymer ?
#
loop_
_entity_poly.entity_id
_entity_poly.type
_entity_poly.pdbx_seq_one_letter_code
_entity_poly.pdbx_strand_id
1 'polypeptide(L)'
;PSAHFSLSPLARAKNQIIAYAQAHPGFKVSANAHKAPTEYLLNFQAPSFAPPIAPGENPQPIDNHEVFLVLPGAFPMQAPQAFWQTLIFHPNIHSETGLVCLGALGDRYRPGLDFGKLCQLLIDIASYQNYALEEGYNQEAQIWAISPEGQIAIELRGGQSAIRKELHQLGNPPPLTIKRLRG
;
A
#
# COMPACT_ATOMS: atom_id res chain seq x y z
N PRO A 1 9.15 15.14 37.98
CA PRO A 1 8.02 14.60 37.19
C PRO A 1 8.07 15.17 35.75
N SER A 2 8.78 14.48 34.87
CA SER A 2 8.91 14.86 33.46
C SER A 2 7.62 14.48 32.74
N ALA A 3 6.77 15.45 32.43
CA ALA A 3 5.59 15.23 31.60
C ALA A 3 6.07 14.84 30.19
N HIS A 4 6.00 13.55 29.85
CA HIS A 4 6.08 13.09 28.48
C HIS A 4 4.84 13.60 27.74
N PHE A 5 4.95 14.74 27.06
CA PHE A 5 3.93 15.21 26.14
C PHE A 5 3.89 14.23 24.95
N SER A 6 2.96 13.28 24.96
CA SER A 6 2.69 12.48 23.77
C SER A 6 2.06 13.38 22.70
N LEU A 7 2.67 13.45 21.52
CA LEU A 7 2.10 14.13 20.37
C LEU A 7 0.68 13.62 20.10
N SER A 8 -0.21 14.51 19.63
CA SER A 8 -1.52 14.06 19.17
C SER A 8 -1.36 13.05 18.02
N PRO A 9 -2.30 12.11 17.84
CA PRO A 9 -2.21 11.12 16.76
C PRO A 9 -2.05 11.76 15.39
N LEU A 10 -2.76 12.86 15.11
CA LEU A 10 -2.63 13.63 13.86
C LEU A 10 -1.24 14.25 13.71
N ALA A 11 -0.70 14.84 14.77
CA ALA A 11 0.65 15.41 14.75
C ALA A 11 1.72 14.33 14.53
N ARG A 12 1.55 13.14 15.14
CA ARG A 12 2.44 12.01 14.92
C ARG A 12 2.40 11.51 13.48
N ALA A 13 1.20 11.29 12.93
CA ALA A 13 1.01 10.86 11.54
C ALA A 13 1.66 11.87 10.57
N LYS A 14 1.35 13.16 10.72
CA LYS A 14 1.97 14.23 9.95
C LYS A 14 3.49 14.18 10.01
N ASN A 15 4.07 14.13 11.22
CA ASN A 15 5.52 14.15 11.39
C ASN A 15 6.19 12.94 10.72
N GLN A 16 5.58 11.76 10.79
CA GLN A 16 6.08 10.56 10.12
C GLN A 16 6.00 10.65 8.59
N ILE A 17 4.89 11.15 8.04
CA ILE A 17 4.72 11.36 6.59
C ILE A 17 5.75 12.37 6.07
N ILE A 18 5.92 13.50 6.76
CA ILE A 18 6.88 14.53 6.36
C ILE A 18 8.32 14.03 6.48
N ALA A 19 8.66 13.31 7.55
CA ALA A 19 9.99 12.71 7.69
C ALA A 19 10.27 11.71 6.56
N TYR A 20 9.28 10.89 6.18
CA TYR A 20 9.40 9.98 5.04
C TYR A 20 9.65 10.76 3.74
N ALA A 21 8.85 11.79 3.44
CA ALA A 21 9.03 12.63 2.25
C ALA A 21 10.41 13.32 2.21
N GLN A 22 10.91 13.80 3.35
CA GLN A 22 12.24 14.41 3.44
C GLN A 22 13.37 13.39 3.15
N ALA A 23 13.19 12.13 3.55
CA ALA A 23 14.15 11.06 3.28
C ALA A 23 14.05 10.51 1.84
N HIS A 24 12.96 10.80 1.12
CA HIS A 24 12.69 10.27 -0.23
C HIS A 24 12.34 11.44 -1.17
N PRO A 25 13.33 12.08 -1.84
CA PRO A 25 13.09 13.27 -2.67
C PRO A 25 12.07 13.11 -3.81
N GLY A 26 11.83 11.87 -4.26
CA GLY A 26 10.80 11.54 -5.26
C GLY A 26 9.38 11.45 -4.68
N PHE A 27 9.22 11.50 -3.36
CA PHE A 27 7.94 11.40 -2.65
C PHE A 27 7.51 12.77 -2.14
N LYS A 28 6.48 13.33 -2.74
CA LYS A 28 5.93 14.66 -2.44
C LYS A 28 4.63 14.53 -1.68
N VAL A 29 4.39 15.46 -0.75
CA VAL A 29 3.21 15.47 0.11
C VAL A 29 2.61 16.87 0.13
N SER A 30 1.31 16.95 -0.13
CA SER A 30 0.46 18.11 0.18
C SER A 30 -0.56 17.70 1.23
N ALA A 31 -1.01 18.64 2.06
CA ALA A 31 -1.98 18.35 3.12
C ALA A 31 -3.00 19.48 3.26
N ASN A 32 -4.22 19.15 3.70
CA ASN A 32 -5.31 20.12 3.80
C ASN A 32 -5.12 21.17 4.93
N ALA A 33 -4.24 20.90 5.91
CA ALA A 33 -3.95 21.82 7.00
C ALA A 33 -2.51 21.69 7.50
N HIS A 34 -1.98 22.79 8.05
CA HIS A 34 -0.60 22.84 8.53
C HIS A 34 -0.41 22.15 9.89
N LYS A 35 -1.34 22.29 10.83
CA LYS A 35 -1.15 21.84 12.23
C LYS A 35 -1.68 20.43 12.50
N ALA A 36 -2.90 20.15 12.05
CA ALA A 36 -3.58 18.87 12.27
C ALA A 36 -4.27 18.39 10.99
N PRO A 37 -3.49 18.08 9.93
CA PRO A 37 -4.06 17.60 8.68
C PRO A 37 -4.76 16.25 8.85
N THR A 38 -5.90 16.12 8.19
CA THR A 38 -6.69 14.89 8.09
C THR A 38 -6.66 14.31 6.69
N GLU A 39 -6.19 15.07 5.71
CA GLU A 39 -6.15 14.67 4.31
C GLU A 39 -4.77 14.99 3.74
N TYR A 40 -4.22 14.05 2.97
CA TYR A 40 -2.92 14.17 2.32
C TYR A 40 -3.03 13.73 0.87
N LEU A 41 -2.39 14.48 -0.02
CA LEU A 41 -2.16 14.10 -1.40
C LEU A 41 -0.69 13.70 -1.54
N LEU A 42 -0.46 12.42 -1.81
CA LEU A 42 0.86 11.80 -1.91
C LEU A 42 1.18 11.60 -3.40
N ASN A 43 2.34 12.07 -3.82
CA ASN A 43 2.79 11.98 -5.21
C ASN A 43 4.16 11.32 -5.26
N PHE A 44 4.32 10.25 -6.04
CA PHE A 44 5.59 9.54 -6.16
C PHE A 44 5.73 8.80 -7.49
N GLN A 45 6.94 8.29 -7.75
CA GLN A 45 7.23 7.45 -8.91
C GLN A 45 7.57 6.01 -8.52
N ALA A 46 6.96 5.05 -9.18
CA ALA A 46 7.22 3.61 -9.03
C ALA A 46 6.77 2.87 -10.31
N PRO A 47 7.56 1.91 -10.85
CA PRO A 47 7.14 1.16 -12.03
C PRO A 47 5.86 0.37 -11.78
N SER A 48 4.84 0.57 -12.61
CA SER A 48 3.52 -0.02 -12.43
C SER A 48 2.79 -0.21 -13.76
N PHE A 49 1.49 -0.44 -13.69
CA PHE A 49 0.61 -0.72 -14.82
C PHE A 49 -0.70 0.05 -14.71
N ALA A 50 -1.11 0.72 -15.79
CA ALA A 50 -2.46 1.22 -16.02
C ALA A 50 -3.34 0.12 -16.63
N PRO A 51 -4.68 0.25 -16.56
CA PRO A 51 -5.58 -0.70 -17.21
C PRO A 51 -5.28 -0.90 -18.70
N PRO A 52 -5.61 -2.08 -19.26
CA PRO A 52 -5.56 -2.31 -20.70
C PRO A 52 -6.37 -1.26 -21.49
N ILE A 53 -5.94 -0.95 -22.71
CA ILE A 53 -6.67 -0.01 -23.59
C ILE A 53 -7.98 -0.64 -24.07
N ALA A 54 -7.95 -1.95 -24.33
CA ALA A 54 -9.13 -2.74 -24.68
C ALA A 54 -9.20 -4.03 -23.83
N PRO A 55 -10.41 -4.60 -23.63
CA PRO A 55 -10.58 -5.86 -22.91
C PRO A 55 -9.74 -6.98 -23.51
N GLY A 56 -9.03 -7.73 -22.66
CA GLY A 56 -8.18 -8.84 -23.05
C GLY A 56 -6.78 -8.46 -23.56
N GLU A 57 -6.44 -7.17 -23.63
CA GLU A 57 -5.07 -6.72 -23.88
C GLU A 57 -4.22 -6.69 -22.61
N ASN A 58 -2.91 -6.54 -22.78
CA ASN A 58 -2.00 -6.34 -21.65
C ASN A 58 -2.13 -4.93 -21.07
N PRO A 59 -1.96 -4.80 -19.74
CA PRO A 59 -1.98 -3.50 -19.09
C PRO A 59 -0.76 -2.66 -19.48
N GLN A 60 -0.92 -1.35 -19.49
CA GLN A 60 0.07 -0.41 -20.05
C GLN A 60 1.06 0.06 -18.97
N PRO A 61 2.35 0.21 -19.26
CA PRO A 61 3.30 0.68 -18.26
C PRO A 61 3.01 2.13 -17.84
N ILE A 62 3.03 2.40 -16.53
CA ILE A 62 2.99 3.74 -15.94
C ILE A 62 3.97 3.83 -14.78
N ASP A 63 4.41 5.05 -14.45
CA ASP A 63 5.38 5.26 -13.36
C ASP A 63 4.95 6.31 -12.34
N ASN A 64 4.03 7.20 -12.67
CA ASN A 64 3.63 8.29 -11.77
C ASN A 64 2.35 7.91 -11.03
N HIS A 65 2.33 8.21 -9.73
CA HIS A 65 1.20 7.88 -8.88
C HIS A 65 0.82 9.04 -8.00
N GLU A 66 -0.49 9.21 -7.87
CA GLU A 66 -1.14 10.08 -6.90
C GLU A 66 -2.07 9.25 -6.02
N VAL A 67 -1.92 9.39 -4.70
CA VAL A 67 -2.72 8.71 -3.69
C VAL A 67 -3.27 9.72 -2.70
N PHE A 68 -4.59 9.69 -2.52
CA PHE A 68 -5.30 10.48 -1.53
C PHE A 68 -5.46 9.67 -0.23
N LEU A 69 -4.86 10.16 0.85
CA LEU A 69 -4.86 9.52 2.17
C LEU A 69 -5.73 10.32 3.13
N VAL A 70 -6.69 9.65 3.76
CA VAL A 70 -7.68 10.24 4.68
C VAL A 70 -7.52 9.64 6.08
N LEU A 71 -7.44 10.51 7.08
CA LEU A 71 -7.55 10.20 8.49
C LEU A 71 -8.98 10.54 8.94
N PRO A 72 -9.82 9.53 9.25
CA PRO A 72 -11.24 9.76 9.56
C PRO A 72 -11.42 10.49 10.88
N GLY A 73 -12.63 11.02 11.14
CA GLY A 73 -12.93 11.76 12.37
C GLY A 73 -12.71 10.96 13.66
N ALA A 74 -12.84 9.63 13.61
CA ALA A 74 -12.55 8.74 14.73
C ALA A 74 -11.08 8.27 14.79
N PHE A 75 -10.17 8.84 14.00
CA PHE A 75 -8.75 8.53 14.05
C PHE A 75 -8.15 8.90 15.43
N PRO A 76 -7.33 8.03 16.06
CA PRO A 76 -6.72 6.81 15.53
C PRO A 76 -7.45 5.52 15.97
N MET A 77 -8.71 5.60 16.40
CA MET A 77 -9.50 4.39 16.69
C MET A 77 -10.02 3.76 15.40
N GLN A 78 -10.31 4.58 14.40
CA GLN A 78 -10.60 4.14 13.03
C GLN A 78 -9.34 4.27 12.16
N ALA A 79 -9.09 3.25 11.34
CA ALA A 79 -7.96 3.17 10.43
C ALA A 79 -8.00 4.28 9.35
N PRO A 80 -6.84 4.73 8.85
CA PRO A 80 -6.79 5.60 7.68
C PRO A 80 -7.29 4.88 6.43
N GLN A 81 -7.75 5.64 5.44
CA GLN A 81 -8.14 5.13 4.12
C GLN A 81 -7.26 5.75 3.05
N ALA A 82 -6.85 4.96 2.06
CA ALA A 82 -6.10 5.43 0.92
C ALA A 82 -6.90 5.17 -0.36
N PHE A 83 -6.88 6.14 -1.27
CA PHE A 83 -7.57 6.11 -2.56
C PHE A 83 -6.59 6.48 -3.65
N TRP A 84 -6.29 5.53 -4.54
CA TRP A 84 -5.49 5.80 -5.72
C TRP A 84 -6.24 6.72 -6.67
N GLN A 85 -5.63 7.85 -7.03
CA GLN A 85 -6.23 8.83 -7.93
C GLN A 85 -5.80 8.58 -9.38
N THR A 86 -4.58 8.08 -9.59
CA THR A 86 -4.11 7.64 -10.90
C THR A 86 -4.78 6.32 -11.29
N LEU A 87 -5.18 6.17 -12.56
CA LEU A 87 -5.68 4.89 -13.07
C LEU A 87 -4.57 3.84 -13.01
N ILE A 88 -4.75 2.86 -12.13
CA ILE A 88 -3.80 1.78 -11.89
C ILE A 88 -4.53 0.44 -11.97
N PHE A 89 -3.91 -0.50 -12.68
CA PHE A 89 -4.35 -1.88 -12.75
C PHE A 89 -3.60 -2.64 -11.67
N HIS A 90 -4.27 -2.96 -10.56
CA HIS A 90 -3.62 -3.60 -9.41
C HIS A 90 -4.61 -4.42 -8.56
N PRO A 91 -4.25 -5.64 -8.11
CA PRO A 91 -5.16 -6.51 -7.35
C PRO A 91 -5.75 -5.87 -6.09
N ASN A 92 -4.96 -5.10 -5.34
CA ASN A 92 -5.42 -4.45 -4.09
C ASN A 92 -6.21 -3.15 -4.27
N ILE A 93 -6.43 -2.69 -5.50
CA ILE A 93 -7.03 -1.36 -5.72
C ILE A 93 -8.37 -1.54 -6.43
N HIS A 94 -9.42 -1.02 -5.83
CA HIS A 94 -10.74 -1.06 -6.45
C HIS A 94 -10.72 -0.23 -7.74
N SER A 95 -11.09 -0.85 -8.86
CA SER A 95 -10.96 -0.25 -10.21
C SER A 95 -11.73 1.07 -10.37
N GLU A 96 -12.93 1.16 -9.79
CA GLU A 96 -13.77 2.36 -9.92
C GLU A 96 -13.49 3.45 -8.87
N THR A 97 -13.32 3.07 -7.60
CA THR A 97 -13.21 4.03 -6.49
C THR A 97 -11.76 4.37 -6.13
N GLY A 98 -10.79 3.59 -6.60
CA GLY A 98 -9.39 3.69 -6.19
C GLY A 98 -9.12 3.23 -4.75
N LEU A 99 -10.13 2.76 -4.01
CA LEU A 99 -9.95 2.33 -2.62
C LEU A 99 -8.88 1.24 -2.53
N VAL A 100 -7.91 1.44 -1.63
CA VAL A 100 -6.81 0.50 -1.42
C VAL A 100 -7.18 -0.49 -0.32
N CYS A 101 -7.13 -1.78 -0.65
CA CYS A 101 -7.12 -2.85 0.33
C CYS A 101 -5.73 -2.89 0.97
N LEU A 102 -5.60 -2.43 2.21
CA LEU A 102 -4.35 -2.56 2.97
C LEU A 102 -4.14 -3.99 3.51
N GLY A 103 -5.01 -4.93 3.15
CA GLY A 103 -4.99 -6.34 3.58
C GLY A 103 -4.87 -6.48 5.10
N ALA A 104 -3.93 -7.32 5.54
CA ALA A 104 -3.63 -7.56 6.95
C ALA A 104 -3.33 -6.30 7.79
N LEU A 105 -2.93 -5.18 7.16
CA LEU A 105 -2.71 -3.90 7.84
C LEU A 105 -4.03 -3.18 8.17
N GLY A 106 -5.07 -3.38 7.36
CA GLY A 106 -6.45 -3.01 7.70
C GLY A 106 -6.99 -3.89 8.83
N ASP A 107 -6.85 -5.21 8.71
CA ASP A 107 -7.39 -6.17 9.68
C ASP A 107 -6.69 -6.13 11.04
N ARG A 108 -5.39 -5.85 11.05
CA ARG A 108 -4.56 -5.73 12.26
C ARG A 108 -4.22 -4.30 12.58
N TYR A 109 -5.01 -3.34 12.10
CA TYR A 109 -4.79 -1.94 12.39
C TYR A 109 -4.67 -1.72 13.90
N ARG A 110 -3.66 -0.93 14.29
CA ARG A 110 -3.49 -0.47 15.67
C ARG A 110 -3.32 1.04 15.65
N PRO A 111 -3.82 1.77 16.66
CA PRO A 111 -3.65 3.22 16.77
C PRO A 111 -2.19 3.71 16.72
N GLY A 112 -1.21 2.81 16.90
CA GLY A 112 0.23 3.07 16.78
C GLY A 112 0.83 2.81 15.40
N LEU A 113 0.03 2.67 14.33
CA LEU A 113 0.52 2.52 12.97
C LEU A 113 1.56 3.59 12.63
N ASP A 114 2.68 3.16 12.07
CA ASP A 114 3.74 4.03 11.58
C ASP A 114 3.44 4.47 10.15
N PHE A 115 3.21 5.77 9.97
CA PHE A 115 2.86 6.31 8.66
C PHE A 115 4.03 6.34 7.68
N GLY A 116 5.29 6.31 8.14
CA GLY A 116 6.42 6.12 7.23
C GLY A 116 6.38 4.74 6.56
N LYS A 117 6.01 3.71 7.33
CA LYS A 117 5.79 2.35 6.78
C LYS A 117 4.57 2.29 5.88
N LEU A 118 3.51 3.05 6.17
CA LEU A 118 2.36 3.16 5.28
C LEU A 118 2.76 3.80 3.93
N CYS A 119 3.56 4.87 3.95
CA CYS A 119 4.07 5.48 2.71
C CYS A 119 4.90 4.47 1.89
N GLN A 120 5.81 3.74 2.54
CA GLN A 120 6.58 2.69 1.85
C GLN A 120 5.67 1.60 1.28
N LEU A 121 4.68 1.15 2.04
CA LEU A 121 3.73 0.14 1.59
C LEU A 121 2.98 0.60 0.33
N LEU A 122 2.60 1.88 0.22
CA LEU A 122 1.95 2.38 -0.99
C LEU A 122 2.89 2.30 -2.20
N ILE A 123 4.20 2.57 -2.04
CA ILE A 123 5.19 2.37 -3.11
C ILE A 123 5.33 0.88 -3.45
N ASP A 124 5.35 0.01 -2.44
CA ASP A 124 5.45 -1.44 -2.63
C ASP A 124 4.22 -2.01 -3.36
N ILE A 125 3.03 -1.47 -3.08
CA ILE A 125 1.79 -1.76 -3.81
C ILE A 125 1.93 -1.31 -5.27
N ALA A 126 2.31 -0.05 -5.50
CA ALA A 126 2.47 0.49 -6.84
C ALA A 126 3.40 -0.39 -7.70
N SER A 127 4.53 -0.78 -7.10
CA SER A 127 5.60 -1.54 -7.76
C SER A 127 5.38 -3.05 -7.83
N TYR A 128 4.18 -3.55 -7.49
CA TYR A 128 3.90 -4.99 -7.45
C TYR A 128 4.88 -5.78 -6.54
N GLN A 129 5.47 -5.12 -5.55
CA GLN A 129 6.18 -5.80 -4.46
C GLN A 129 5.18 -6.37 -3.46
N ASN A 130 4.05 -5.70 -3.26
CA ASN A 130 2.96 -6.14 -2.39
C ASN A 130 1.62 -6.13 -3.13
N TYR A 131 1.11 -7.32 -3.46
CA TYR A 131 -0.20 -7.49 -4.09
C TYR A 131 -0.90 -8.75 -3.59
N ALA A 132 -2.23 -8.72 -3.53
CA ALA A 132 -3.05 -9.87 -3.18
C ALA A 132 -3.07 -10.93 -4.28
N LEU A 133 -2.92 -12.20 -3.88
CA LEU A 133 -3.03 -13.37 -4.76
C LEU A 133 -4.43 -14.01 -4.70
N GLU A 134 -5.16 -13.84 -3.60
CA GLU A 134 -6.45 -14.52 -3.35
C GLU A 134 -7.60 -13.55 -3.10
N GLU A 135 -7.43 -12.52 -2.26
CA GLU A 135 -8.49 -11.58 -1.88
C GLU A 135 -8.13 -10.14 -2.30
N GLY A 136 -8.30 -9.84 -3.59
CA GLY A 136 -8.13 -8.51 -4.17
C GLY A 136 -9.46 -7.76 -4.39
N TYR A 137 -9.41 -6.44 -4.56
CA TYR A 137 -10.55 -5.65 -5.03
C TYR A 137 -10.72 -5.69 -6.55
N ASN A 138 -9.63 -5.84 -7.30
CA ASN A 138 -9.67 -5.94 -8.76
C ASN A 138 -9.32 -7.37 -9.20
N GLN A 139 -10.38 -8.14 -9.47
CA GLN A 139 -10.26 -9.54 -9.87
C GLN A 139 -9.58 -9.72 -11.24
N GLU A 140 -9.78 -8.79 -12.18
CA GLU A 140 -9.12 -8.84 -13.48
C GLU A 140 -7.61 -8.68 -13.34
N ALA A 141 -7.18 -7.67 -12.56
CA ALA A 141 -5.76 -7.46 -12.25
C ALA A 141 -5.16 -8.64 -11.48
N GLN A 142 -5.93 -9.26 -10.60
CA GLN A 142 -5.49 -10.45 -9.87
C GLN A 142 -5.27 -11.65 -10.79
N ILE A 143 -6.23 -11.95 -11.67
CA ILE A 143 -6.12 -13.04 -12.66
C ILE A 143 -4.93 -12.82 -13.58
N TRP A 144 -4.76 -11.59 -14.08
CA TRP A 144 -3.60 -11.24 -14.90
C TRP A 144 -2.30 -11.36 -14.12
N ALA A 145 -2.25 -10.84 -12.89
CA ALA A 145 -1.03 -10.85 -12.09
C ALA A 145 -0.51 -12.26 -11.87
N ILE A 146 -1.37 -13.27 -11.71
CA ILE A 146 -0.96 -14.68 -11.53
C ILE A 146 -0.74 -15.45 -12.84
N SER A 147 -1.05 -14.86 -14.00
CA SER A 147 -0.80 -15.49 -15.29
C SER A 147 0.70 -15.51 -15.62
N PRO A 148 1.19 -16.43 -16.47
CA PRO A 148 2.58 -16.43 -16.91
C PRO A 148 3.03 -15.08 -17.49
N GLU A 149 2.17 -14.43 -18.29
CA GLU A 149 2.44 -13.14 -18.92
C GLU A 149 2.53 -12.03 -17.88
N GLY A 150 1.61 -11.98 -16.92
CA GLY A 150 1.63 -10.99 -15.84
C GLY A 150 2.84 -11.16 -14.93
N GLN A 151 3.20 -12.39 -14.56
CA GLN A 151 4.38 -12.68 -13.76
C GLN A 151 5.67 -12.20 -14.45
N ILE A 152 5.83 -12.46 -15.75
CA ILE A 152 6.96 -11.97 -16.54
C ILE A 152 6.96 -10.43 -16.61
N ALA A 153 5.81 -9.82 -16.90
CA ALA A 153 5.70 -8.37 -17.01
C ALA A 153 6.05 -7.67 -15.70
N ILE A 154 5.56 -8.19 -14.56
CA ILE A 154 5.86 -7.68 -13.22
C ILE A 154 7.38 -7.71 -12.96
N GLU A 155 8.04 -8.84 -13.23
CA GLU A 155 9.50 -8.96 -13.01
C GLU A 155 10.30 -8.04 -13.95
N LEU A 156 9.89 -7.89 -15.21
CA LEU A 156 10.53 -6.98 -16.16
C LEU A 156 10.47 -5.51 -15.72
N ARG A 157 9.49 -5.15 -14.88
CA ARG A 157 9.37 -3.81 -14.27
C ARG A 157 9.94 -3.73 -12.85
N GLY A 158 10.58 -4.80 -12.37
CA GLY A 158 11.24 -4.83 -11.06
C GLY A 158 10.34 -5.19 -9.88
N GLY A 159 9.10 -5.61 -10.13
CA GLY A 159 8.21 -6.16 -9.11
C GLY A 159 8.53 -7.63 -8.78
N GLN A 160 7.84 -8.20 -7.79
CA GLN A 160 8.08 -9.56 -7.31
C GLN A 160 6.95 -10.50 -7.72
N SER A 161 7.26 -11.45 -8.60
CA SER A 161 6.31 -12.50 -9.01
C SER A 161 5.83 -13.34 -7.82
N ALA A 162 4.64 -13.92 -7.95
CA ALA A 162 4.02 -14.81 -6.98
C ALA A 162 4.91 -16.05 -6.77
N ILE A 163 5.48 -16.58 -7.86
CA ILE A 163 6.44 -17.69 -7.81
C ILE A 163 7.66 -17.30 -6.96
N ARG A 164 8.24 -16.10 -7.16
CA ARG A 164 9.34 -15.61 -6.32
C ARG A 164 8.93 -15.47 -4.86
N LYS A 165 7.70 -15.03 -4.56
CA LYS A 165 7.18 -14.91 -3.20
C LYS A 165 7.07 -16.28 -2.53
N GLU A 166 6.52 -17.27 -3.23
CA GLU A 166 6.41 -18.65 -2.73
C GLU A 166 7.79 -19.28 -2.51
N LEU A 167 8.70 -19.18 -3.47
CA LEU A 167 10.07 -19.68 -3.34
C LEU A 167 10.80 -19.05 -2.15
N HIS A 168 10.61 -17.75 -1.92
CA HIS A 168 11.18 -17.08 -0.75
C HIS A 168 10.59 -17.62 0.57
N GLN A 169 9.28 -17.87 0.62
CA GLN A 169 8.62 -18.45 1.80
C GLN A 169 9.04 -19.90 2.05
N LEU A 170 9.25 -20.70 1.01
CA LEU A 170 9.79 -22.05 1.14
C LEU A 170 11.23 -22.05 1.67
N GLY A 171 12.05 -21.08 1.23
CA GLY A 171 13.40 -20.89 1.75
C GLY A 171 13.46 -20.33 3.18
N ASN A 172 12.44 -19.60 3.61
CA ASN A 172 12.31 -18.98 4.93
C ASN A 172 10.91 -19.20 5.50
N PRO A 173 10.57 -20.44 5.90
CA PRO A 173 9.22 -20.76 6.36
C PRO A 173 8.88 -19.96 7.63
N PRO A 174 7.63 -19.49 7.77
CA PRO A 174 7.21 -18.78 8.98
C PRO A 174 7.36 -19.69 10.20
N PRO A 175 7.68 -19.13 11.39
CA PRO A 175 7.84 -19.92 12.60
C PRO A 175 6.55 -20.67 12.93
N LEU A 176 6.67 -21.98 13.14
CA LEU A 176 5.55 -22.85 13.49
C LEU A 176 4.91 -22.38 14.81
N THR A 177 3.68 -21.90 14.73
CA THR A 177 2.90 -21.57 15.93
C THR A 177 2.32 -22.86 16.50
N ILE A 178 3.04 -23.51 17.41
CA ILE A 178 2.51 -24.64 18.17
C ILE A 178 1.52 -24.08 19.18
N LYS A 179 0.21 -24.15 18.88
CA LYS A 179 -0.83 -23.97 19.89
C LYS A 179 -0.66 -25.10 20.90
N ARG A 180 -0.14 -24.79 22.10
CA ARG A 180 -0.21 -25.72 23.24
C ARG A 180 -1.68 -26.06 23.45
N LEU A 181 -2.05 -27.31 23.19
CA LEU A 181 -3.32 -27.87 23.64
C LEU A 181 -3.32 -27.73 25.16
N ARG A 182 -4.21 -26.89 25.69
CA ARG A 182 -4.44 -26.82 27.13
C ARG A 182 -5.16 -28.11 27.50
N GLY A 183 -4.45 -28.98 28.23
CA GLY A 183 -5.05 -30.09 28.99
C GLY A 183 -5.71 -29.59 30.26
#